data_AF-A0A8T5EH97-F1
#
_entry.id   AF-A0A8T5EH97-F1
#
_cell.length_a   1.000
_cell.length_b   1.000
_cell.length_c   1.000
_cell.angle_alpha   90.00
_cell.angle_beta   90.00
_cell.angle_gamma   90.00
#
_symmetry.space_group_name_H-M   'P 1'
#
loop_
_entity.id
_entity.type
_entity.pdbx_description
1 polymer ?
#
loop_
_entity_poly.entity_id
_entity_poly.type
_entity_poly.pdbx_seq_one_letter_code
_entity_poly.pdbx_strand_id
1 'polypeptide(L)'
;MAIEMQLHLVSISRVEELMAMPWEEVLLSMEKTQLRNMRPAKDSELLRVFDIDNEAEILDWSDKHKTSDSATVLQTIHNSLENGIMTLKEACEGLLHFVKWVSIGYWTALEGRAYLYLKPLMNVDSLSIQDLYENEIWQQVQKKLPFIVEKEYCEKVVMAWMEMRKEMNETLDEKSDPRILSTMQSHMRLSGQLHHIVSRWLEDDDLRLIIGGEHISFENWTFENVPFHQIITHGLP
;
A
#
# COMPACT_ATOMS: atom_id res chain seq x y z
N MET A 1 -7.07 -0.45 19.42
CA MET A 1 -6.20 -1.17 18.47
C MET A 1 -5.58 -0.10 17.58
N ALA A 2 -4.26 -0.12 17.37
CA ALA A 2 -3.63 0.88 16.51
C ALA A 2 -3.80 0.43 15.06
N ILE A 3 -4.33 1.30 14.20
CA ILE A 3 -4.68 0.98 12.82
C ILE A 3 -3.50 1.32 11.92
N GLU A 4 -3.14 0.39 11.02
CA GLU A 4 -2.08 0.61 10.04
C GLU A 4 -2.61 1.12 8.69
N MET A 5 -1.87 2.08 8.15
CA MET A 5 -1.95 2.53 6.76
C MET A 5 -0.83 1.86 5.95
N GLN A 6 -1.15 1.41 4.75
CA GLN A 6 -0.23 0.73 3.84
C GLN A 6 -0.16 1.44 2.49
N LEU A 7 1.05 1.51 1.97
CA LEU A 7 1.38 2.01 0.64
C LEU A 7 2.14 0.93 -0.12
N HIS A 8 1.51 0.31 -1.09
CA HIS A 8 2.17 -0.67 -1.95
C HIS A 8 2.66 0.02 -3.23
N LEU A 9 3.89 -0.29 -3.62
CA LEU A 9 4.43 0.10 -4.91
C LEU A 9 4.41 -1.13 -5.83
N VAL A 10 3.70 -1.02 -6.96
CA VAL A 10 3.43 -2.15 -7.86
C VAL A 10 3.85 -1.82 -9.28
N SER A 11 4.31 -2.83 -10.01
CA SER A 11 4.68 -2.68 -11.43
C SER A 11 3.43 -2.84 -12.30
N ILE A 12 3.04 -1.80 -13.04
CA ILE A 12 1.85 -1.85 -13.91
C ILE A 12 2.00 -2.90 -14.98
N SER A 13 3.17 -3.01 -15.62
CA SER A 13 3.40 -4.03 -16.65
C SER A 13 3.24 -5.45 -16.10
N ARG A 14 3.67 -5.71 -14.86
CA ARG A 14 3.45 -7.01 -14.19
C ARG A 14 1.99 -7.21 -13.79
N VAL A 15 1.29 -6.16 -13.35
CA VAL A 15 -0.16 -6.22 -13.06
C VAL A 15 -0.92 -6.60 -14.33
N GLU A 16 -0.70 -5.90 -15.44
CA GLU A 16 -1.34 -6.16 -16.72
C GLU A 16 -1.04 -7.58 -17.22
N GLU A 17 0.22 -8.01 -17.16
CA GLU A 17 0.63 -9.37 -17.55
C GLU A 17 -0.12 -10.43 -16.72
N LEU A 18 -0.11 -10.31 -15.38
CA LEU A 18 -0.78 -11.26 -14.50
C LEU A 18 -2.29 -11.28 -14.69
N MET A 19 -2.91 -10.09 -14.82
CA MET A 19 -4.36 -9.97 -14.99
C MET A 19 -4.85 -10.52 -16.32
N ALA A 20 -4.00 -10.54 -17.34
CA ALA A 20 -4.27 -11.08 -18.66
C ALA A 20 -3.95 -12.60 -18.79
N MET A 21 -3.31 -13.21 -17.80
CA MET A 21 -3.07 -14.66 -17.81
C MET A 21 -4.37 -15.45 -17.63
N PRO A 22 -4.49 -16.65 -18.26
CA PRO A 22 -5.58 -17.57 -17.97
C PRO A 22 -5.62 -17.94 -16.50
N TRP A 23 -6.80 -17.87 -15.89
CA TRP A 23 -7.00 -18.13 -14.45
C TRP A 23 -6.42 -19.47 -13.99
N GLU A 24 -6.74 -20.55 -14.71
CA GLU A 24 -6.26 -21.90 -14.38
C GLU A 24 -4.73 -22.02 -14.47
N GLU A 25 -4.11 -21.32 -15.42
CA GLU A 25 -2.65 -21.33 -15.58
C GLU A 25 -1.96 -20.64 -14.40
N VAL A 26 -2.53 -19.54 -13.91
CA VAL A 26 -2.01 -18.80 -12.75
C VAL A 26 -2.03 -19.68 -11.50
N LEU A 27 -3.17 -20.30 -11.19
CA LEU A 27 -3.30 -21.17 -10.01
C LEU A 27 -2.34 -22.37 -10.09
N LEU A 28 -2.32 -23.07 -11.24
CA LEU A 28 -1.45 -24.23 -11.43
C LEU A 28 0.05 -23.86 -11.34
N SER A 29 0.40 -22.66 -11.79
CA SER A 29 1.77 -22.13 -11.69
C SER A 29 2.13 -21.75 -10.26
N MET A 30 1.19 -21.20 -9.48
CA MET A 30 1.37 -20.91 -8.06
C MET A 30 1.54 -22.20 -7.24
N GLU A 31 0.68 -23.20 -7.44
CA GLU A 31 0.80 -24.51 -6.77
C GLU A 31 2.16 -25.18 -7.02
N LYS A 32 2.71 -24.99 -8.22
CA LYS A 32 4.02 -25.53 -8.62
C LYS A 32 5.18 -24.60 -8.29
N THR A 33 4.94 -23.44 -7.67
CA THR A 33 5.93 -22.40 -7.35
C THR A 33 6.63 -21.80 -8.59
N GLN A 34 6.02 -21.96 -9.76
CA GLN A 34 6.57 -21.57 -11.06
C GLN A 34 6.32 -20.10 -11.40
N LEU A 35 5.34 -19.44 -10.76
CA LEU A 35 5.00 -18.04 -11.02
C LEU A 35 5.94 -17.04 -10.35
N ARG A 36 6.88 -17.50 -9.49
CA ARG A 36 7.77 -16.62 -8.71
C ARG A 36 8.72 -15.81 -9.59
N ASN A 37 9.02 -16.28 -10.80
CA ASN A 37 9.81 -15.56 -11.79
C ASN A 37 9.10 -14.31 -12.34
N MET A 38 7.76 -14.25 -12.26
CA MET A 38 6.97 -13.09 -12.67
C MET A 38 7.00 -11.98 -11.62
N ARG A 39 7.24 -12.31 -10.33
CA ARG A 39 7.29 -11.28 -9.29
C ARG A 39 8.44 -10.32 -9.60
N PRO A 40 8.18 -9.00 -9.61
CA PRO A 40 9.23 -8.02 -9.81
C PRO A 40 10.28 -8.09 -8.69
N ALA A 41 11.46 -7.55 -8.96
CA ALA A 41 12.54 -7.51 -8.00
C ALA A 41 12.11 -6.73 -6.74
N LYS A 42 12.46 -7.26 -5.57
CA LYS A 42 12.18 -6.60 -4.30
C LYS A 42 13.01 -5.31 -4.19
N ASP A 43 12.37 -4.22 -3.79
CA ASP A 43 13.05 -2.98 -3.43
C ASP A 43 13.88 -3.16 -2.14
N SER A 44 15.08 -2.58 -2.09
CA SER A 44 16.03 -2.78 -0.99
C SER A 44 15.57 -2.19 0.36
N GLU A 45 14.70 -1.19 0.35
CA GLU A 45 14.29 -0.44 1.54
C GLU A 45 12.85 -0.71 1.95
N LEU A 46 12.04 -1.29 1.06
CA LEU A 46 10.64 -1.59 1.33
C LEU A 46 10.43 -2.97 1.99
N LEU A 47 9.33 -3.07 2.74
CA LEU A 47 8.84 -4.35 3.22
C LEU A 47 8.29 -5.14 2.04
N ARG A 48 8.35 -6.47 2.08
CA ARG A 48 7.69 -7.32 1.09
C ARG A 48 7.28 -8.61 1.76
N VAL A 49 6.03 -9.02 1.54
CA VAL A 49 5.52 -10.33 1.95
C VAL A 49 6.32 -11.42 1.24
N PHE A 50 6.64 -12.50 1.95
CA PHE A 50 7.32 -13.64 1.37
C PHE A 50 6.51 -14.24 0.22
N ASP A 51 7.22 -14.85 -0.73
CA ASP A 51 6.58 -15.45 -1.90
C ASP A 51 5.58 -16.55 -1.49
N ILE A 52 5.97 -17.41 -0.55
CA ILE A 52 5.11 -18.51 -0.10
C ILE A 52 3.83 -18.02 0.59
N ASP A 53 3.90 -16.98 1.42
CA ASP A 53 2.73 -16.47 2.14
C ASP A 53 1.74 -15.82 1.17
N ASN A 54 2.24 -15.02 0.22
CA ASN A 54 1.38 -14.36 -0.76
C ASN A 54 0.75 -15.35 -1.76
N GLU A 55 1.51 -16.39 -2.14
CA GLU A 55 1.02 -17.51 -2.96
C GLU A 55 -0.11 -18.26 -2.24
N ALA A 56 0.07 -18.56 -0.95
CA ALA A 56 -0.94 -19.22 -0.13
C ALA A 56 -2.23 -18.39 -0.01
N GLU A 57 -2.13 -17.08 0.24
CA GLU A 57 -3.30 -16.21 0.33
C GLU A 57 -4.13 -16.19 -0.97
N ILE A 58 -3.47 -16.19 -2.14
CA ILE A 58 -4.17 -16.24 -3.44
C ILE A 58 -4.84 -17.60 -3.64
N LEU A 59 -4.15 -18.70 -3.33
CA LEU A 59 -4.69 -20.06 -3.45
C LEU A 59 -5.88 -20.26 -2.50
N ASP A 60 -5.74 -19.88 -1.23
CA ASP A 60 -6.80 -19.97 -0.23
C ASP A 60 -8.02 -19.12 -0.63
N TRP A 61 -7.80 -17.90 -1.12
CA TRP A 61 -8.86 -17.05 -1.65
C TRP A 61 -9.57 -17.69 -2.85
N SER A 62 -8.82 -18.31 -3.77
CA SER A 62 -9.38 -18.98 -4.94
C SER A 62 -10.24 -20.19 -4.57
N ASP A 63 -9.76 -21.05 -3.67
CA ASP A 63 -10.45 -22.25 -3.21
C ASP A 63 -11.75 -21.92 -2.47
N LYS A 64 -11.77 -20.83 -1.71
CA LYS A 64 -12.97 -20.35 -1.01
C LYS A 64 -14.12 -20.05 -1.96
N HIS A 65 -13.85 -19.45 -3.12
CA HIS A 65 -14.88 -18.98 -4.05
C HIS A 65 -15.14 -19.96 -5.21
N LYS A 66 -14.34 -21.03 -5.35
CA LYS A 66 -14.50 -22.09 -6.36
C LYS A 66 -14.66 -21.54 -7.78
N THR A 67 -13.90 -20.51 -8.09
CA THR A 67 -13.91 -19.89 -9.40
C THR A 67 -13.23 -20.82 -10.41
N SER A 68 -13.96 -21.18 -11.46
CA SER A 68 -13.43 -21.96 -12.57
C SER A 68 -13.95 -21.31 -13.85
N ASP A 69 -13.05 -20.66 -14.55
CA ASP A 69 -13.31 -20.03 -15.83
C ASP A 69 -12.03 -20.13 -16.67
N SER A 70 -12.18 -20.37 -17.96
CA SER A 70 -11.11 -20.33 -18.96
C SER A 70 -10.67 -18.90 -19.31
N ALA A 71 -11.35 -17.91 -18.73
CA ALA A 71 -11.04 -16.49 -18.88
C ALA A 71 -9.74 -16.07 -18.17
N THR A 72 -9.36 -14.82 -18.40
CA THR A 72 -8.22 -14.20 -17.73
C THR A 72 -8.53 -13.92 -16.26
N VAL A 73 -7.52 -13.71 -15.40
CA VAL A 73 -7.71 -13.46 -13.96
C VAL A 73 -8.76 -12.38 -13.69
N LEU A 74 -8.63 -11.20 -14.31
CA LEU A 74 -9.54 -10.09 -14.07
C LEU A 74 -10.97 -10.41 -14.54
N GLN A 75 -11.10 -11.07 -15.69
CA GLN A 75 -12.40 -11.50 -16.21
C GLN A 75 -13.04 -12.57 -15.33
N THR A 76 -12.28 -13.51 -14.80
CA THR A 76 -12.79 -14.54 -13.88
C THR A 76 -13.33 -13.90 -12.60
N ILE A 77 -12.62 -12.93 -12.02
CA ILE A 77 -13.11 -12.18 -10.85
C ILE A 77 -14.40 -11.44 -11.18
N HIS A 78 -14.43 -10.71 -12.31
CA HIS A 78 -15.60 -9.98 -12.78
C HIS A 78 -16.82 -10.89 -13.04
N ASN A 79 -16.63 -11.96 -13.81
CA ASN A 79 -17.67 -12.94 -14.12
C ASN A 79 -18.20 -13.61 -12.85
N SER A 80 -17.34 -13.88 -11.88
CA SER A 80 -17.75 -14.48 -10.61
C SER A 80 -18.61 -13.54 -9.78
N LEU A 81 -18.31 -12.24 -9.81
CA LEU A 81 -19.16 -11.21 -9.22
C LEU A 81 -20.53 -11.14 -9.92
N GLU A 82 -20.54 -11.03 -11.25
CA GLU A 82 -21.79 -10.92 -12.05
C GLU A 82 -22.69 -12.15 -11.91
N ASN A 83 -22.10 -13.35 -11.80
CA ASN A 83 -22.82 -14.59 -11.60
C ASN A 83 -23.22 -14.85 -10.12
N GLY A 84 -22.91 -13.92 -9.21
CA GLY A 84 -23.26 -14.03 -7.79
C GLY A 84 -22.49 -15.11 -7.01
N ILE A 85 -21.33 -15.54 -7.52
CA ILE A 85 -20.44 -16.51 -6.86
C ILE A 85 -19.72 -15.84 -5.68
N MET A 86 -19.40 -14.56 -5.80
CA MET A 86 -18.75 -13.75 -4.77
C MET A 86 -19.37 -12.36 -4.66
N THR A 87 -19.18 -11.72 -3.52
CA THR A 87 -19.55 -10.32 -3.30
C THR A 87 -18.51 -9.35 -3.87
N LEU A 88 -18.89 -8.07 -4.05
CA LEU A 88 -17.96 -7.03 -4.50
C LEU A 88 -16.74 -6.90 -3.57
N LYS A 89 -16.97 -7.02 -2.26
CA LYS A 89 -15.90 -7.01 -1.26
C LYS A 89 -14.89 -8.13 -1.49
N GLU A 90 -15.37 -9.34 -1.72
CA GLU A 90 -14.53 -10.53 -1.97
C GLU A 90 -13.79 -10.43 -3.30
N ALA A 91 -14.41 -9.83 -4.33
CA ALA A 91 -13.75 -9.54 -5.59
C ALA A 91 -12.60 -8.53 -5.42
N CYS A 92 -12.82 -7.46 -4.65
CA CYS A 92 -11.78 -6.46 -4.35
C CYS A 92 -10.67 -7.02 -3.45
N GLU A 93 -11.01 -7.93 -2.53
CA GLU A 93 -10.04 -8.70 -1.74
C GLU A 93 -9.13 -9.54 -2.65
N GLY A 94 -9.71 -10.27 -3.60
CA GLY A 94 -8.96 -11.04 -4.61
C GLY A 94 -8.00 -10.16 -5.39
N LEU A 95 -8.49 -9.02 -5.92
CA LEU A 95 -7.65 -8.04 -6.61
C LEU A 95 -6.48 -7.58 -5.74
N LEU A 96 -6.70 -7.31 -4.44
CA LEU A 96 -5.63 -6.92 -3.53
C LEU A 96 -4.54 -7.99 -3.42
N HIS A 97 -4.91 -9.27 -3.31
CA HIS A 97 -3.93 -10.37 -3.22
C HIS A 97 -3.07 -10.45 -4.50
N PHE A 98 -3.70 -10.45 -5.67
CA PHE A 98 -2.97 -10.47 -6.94
C PHE A 98 -2.09 -9.24 -7.12
N VAL A 99 -2.55 -8.06 -6.72
CA VAL A 99 -1.75 -6.86 -6.87
C VAL A 99 -0.59 -6.80 -5.87
N LYS A 100 -0.76 -7.36 -4.66
CA LYS A 100 0.35 -7.60 -3.72
C LYS A 100 1.39 -8.57 -4.28
N TRP A 101 0.99 -9.55 -5.09
CA TRP A 101 1.92 -10.48 -5.77
C TRP A 101 2.95 -9.72 -6.61
N VAL A 102 2.48 -8.76 -7.40
CA VAL A 102 3.30 -7.95 -8.31
C VAL A 102 3.84 -6.67 -7.67
N SER A 103 3.77 -6.54 -6.35
CA SER A 103 4.38 -5.44 -5.60
C SER A 103 5.89 -5.62 -5.45
N ILE A 104 6.64 -4.56 -5.72
CA ILE A 104 8.09 -4.53 -5.44
C ILE A 104 8.38 -4.36 -3.95
N GLY A 105 7.40 -3.84 -3.21
CA GLY A 105 7.41 -3.67 -1.77
C GLY A 105 6.38 -2.66 -1.30
N TYR A 106 6.27 -2.51 0.01
CA TYR A 106 5.35 -1.59 0.65
C TYR A 106 5.97 -0.86 1.85
N TRP A 107 5.38 0.29 2.14
CA TRP A 107 5.57 1.05 3.35
C TRP A 107 4.33 0.89 4.25
N THR A 108 4.53 0.86 5.56
CA THR A 108 3.43 0.84 6.55
C THR A 108 3.76 1.71 7.75
N ALA A 109 2.74 2.37 8.29
CA ALA A 109 2.79 3.00 9.59
C ALA A 109 1.41 3.06 10.23
N LEU A 110 1.39 3.18 11.57
CA LEU A 110 0.18 3.56 12.29
C LEU A 110 -0.38 4.87 11.71
N GLU A 111 -1.69 4.99 11.55
CA GLU A 111 -2.32 6.18 10.95
C GLU A 111 -1.93 7.49 11.65
N GLY A 112 -1.89 7.50 12.99
CA GLY A 112 -1.45 8.68 13.73
C GLY A 112 0.00 9.08 13.44
N ARG A 113 0.85 8.12 13.04
CA ARG A 113 2.22 8.39 12.57
C ARG A 113 2.22 8.83 11.11
N ALA A 114 1.42 8.19 10.25
CA ALA A 114 1.26 8.62 8.86
C ALA A 114 0.79 10.08 8.78
N TYR A 115 -0.21 10.44 9.59
CA TYR A 115 -0.65 11.82 9.81
C TYR A 115 0.51 12.76 10.15
N LEU A 116 1.29 12.42 11.17
CA LEU A 116 2.47 13.19 11.57
C LEU A 116 3.50 13.33 10.43
N TYR A 117 3.63 12.34 9.56
CA TYR A 117 4.59 12.35 8.46
C TYR A 117 4.13 13.18 7.27
N LEU A 118 2.82 13.21 7.01
CA LEU A 118 2.25 14.02 5.94
C LEU A 118 2.03 15.47 6.36
N LYS A 119 1.81 15.74 7.66
CA LYS A 119 1.55 17.09 8.18
C LYS A 119 2.57 18.15 7.73
N PRO A 120 3.91 17.93 7.77
CA PRO A 120 4.89 18.92 7.30
C PRO A 120 4.80 19.26 5.80
N LEU A 121 4.11 18.42 5.03
CA LEU A 121 3.90 18.61 3.59
C LEU A 121 2.58 19.34 3.30
N MET A 122 1.70 19.51 4.28
CA MET A 122 0.41 20.16 4.07
C MET A 122 0.51 21.68 4.25
N ASN A 123 -0.20 22.43 3.41
CA ASN A 123 -0.28 23.89 3.51
C ASN A 123 -1.37 24.37 4.49
N VAL A 124 -2.08 23.44 5.13
CA VAL A 124 -3.29 23.74 5.91
C VAL A 124 -3.21 23.05 7.26
N ASP A 125 -3.61 23.76 8.31
CA ASP A 125 -3.74 23.23 9.69
C ASP A 125 -4.89 22.22 9.85
N SER A 126 -5.58 21.86 8.76
CA SER A 126 -6.82 21.08 8.78
C SER A 126 -6.69 19.62 8.36
N LEU A 127 -5.47 19.09 8.17
CA LEU A 127 -5.33 17.65 7.91
C LEU A 127 -5.94 16.88 9.09
N SER A 128 -6.77 15.89 8.77
CA SER A 128 -7.32 14.90 9.69
C SER A 128 -6.81 13.51 9.32
N ILE A 129 -7.06 12.52 10.19
CA ILE A 129 -6.68 11.12 9.91
C ILE A 129 -7.53 10.57 8.75
N GLN A 130 -8.77 11.01 8.61
CA GLN A 130 -9.66 10.56 7.53
C GLN A 130 -9.13 10.98 6.15
N ASP A 131 -8.46 12.13 6.08
CA ASP A 131 -7.93 12.66 4.83
C ASP A 131 -6.76 11.85 4.27
N LEU A 132 -6.15 10.95 5.06
CA LEU A 132 -4.96 10.19 4.65
C LEU A 132 -5.17 9.34 3.38
N TYR A 133 -6.41 9.02 3.06
CA TYR A 133 -6.77 8.19 1.91
C TYR A 133 -7.27 9.00 0.70
N GLU A 134 -7.37 10.32 0.85
CA GLU A 134 -7.89 11.20 -0.20
C GLU A 134 -6.82 11.51 -1.25
N ASN A 135 -7.23 11.50 -2.50
CA ASN A 135 -6.36 11.73 -3.66
C ASN A 135 -5.65 13.09 -3.57
N GLU A 136 -6.35 14.14 -3.12
CA GLU A 136 -5.83 15.50 -2.99
C GLU A 136 -4.63 15.58 -2.03
N ILE A 137 -4.59 14.74 -1.00
CA ILE A 137 -3.44 14.66 -0.08
C ILE A 137 -2.24 14.08 -0.82
N TRP A 138 -2.42 12.98 -1.53
CA TRP A 138 -1.33 12.32 -2.25
C TRP A 138 -0.81 13.13 -3.44
N GLN A 139 -1.66 13.90 -4.11
CA GLN A 139 -1.21 14.90 -5.09
C GLN A 139 -0.32 15.98 -4.48
N GLN A 140 -0.59 16.42 -3.25
CA GLN A 140 0.28 17.36 -2.54
C GLN A 140 1.61 16.71 -2.15
N VAL A 141 1.57 15.46 -1.70
CA VAL A 141 2.77 14.67 -1.38
C VAL A 141 3.66 14.56 -2.62
N GLN A 142 3.12 14.13 -3.76
CA GLN A 142 3.85 14.03 -5.02
C GLN A 142 4.50 15.35 -5.44
N LYS A 143 3.78 16.47 -5.27
CA LYS A 143 4.26 17.81 -5.67
C LYS A 143 5.32 18.39 -4.74
N LYS A 144 5.50 17.87 -3.53
CA LYS A 144 6.35 18.49 -2.50
C LYS A 144 7.45 17.59 -1.99
N LEU A 145 7.13 16.36 -1.61
CA LEU A 145 8.07 15.48 -0.91
C LEU A 145 9.37 15.20 -1.68
N PRO A 146 9.35 14.94 -3.01
CA PRO A 146 10.57 14.68 -3.78
C PRO A 146 11.51 15.89 -3.87
N PHE A 147 11.00 17.10 -3.66
CA PHE A 147 11.78 18.33 -3.71
C PHE A 147 12.42 18.69 -2.36
N ILE A 148 12.20 17.86 -1.33
CA ILE A 148 12.85 17.99 -0.02
C ILE A 148 13.89 16.88 0.07
N VAL A 149 15.10 17.23 0.49
CA VAL A 149 16.15 16.23 0.76
C VAL A 149 15.66 15.31 1.88
N GLU A 150 15.78 14.00 1.71
CA GLU A 150 15.27 12.98 2.65
C GLU A 150 15.62 13.30 4.11
N LYS A 151 16.90 13.57 4.39
CA LYS A 151 17.36 13.93 5.74
C LYS A 151 16.65 15.15 6.31
N GLU A 152 16.46 16.19 5.49
CA GLU A 152 15.75 17.42 5.89
C GLU A 152 14.26 17.11 6.18
N TYR A 153 13.64 16.26 5.36
CA TYR A 153 12.26 15.83 5.58
C TYR A 153 12.11 15.04 6.89
N CYS A 154 12.99 14.08 7.16
CA CYS A 154 13.00 13.31 8.41
C CYS A 154 13.18 14.22 9.63
N GLU A 155 14.08 15.20 9.55
CA GLU A 155 14.29 16.18 10.62
C GLU A 155 13.02 17.02 10.86
N LYS A 156 12.34 17.50 9.81
CA LYS A 156 11.06 18.22 9.93
C LYS A 156 9.99 17.38 10.64
N VAL A 157 9.90 16.09 10.30
CA VAL A 157 8.95 15.16 10.94
C VAL A 157 9.25 14.99 12.43
N VAL A 158 10.53 14.79 12.79
CA VAL A 158 10.93 14.66 14.20
C VAL A 158 10.65 15.94 14.98
N MET A 159 10.90 17.11 14.39
CA MET A 159 10.60 18.39 15.02
C MET A 159 9.09 18.55 15.26
N ALA A 160 8.25 18.24 14.27
CA ALA A 160 6.80 18.28 14.41
C ALA A 160 6.30 17.34 15.52
N TRP A 161 6.90 16.16 15.66
CA TRP A 161 6.59 15.24 16.75
C TRP A 161 6.97 15.79 18.13
N MET A 162 8.16 16.38 18.24
CA MET A 162 8.62 17.00 19.48
C MET A 162 7.74 18.19 19.88
N GLU A 163 7.29 18.99 18.92
CA GLU A 163 6.34 20.09 19.15
C GLU A 163 4.99 19.58 19.66
N MET A 164 4.43 18.56 19.01
CA MET A 164 3.18 17.92 19.45
C MET A 164 3.26 17.41 20.90
N ARG A 165 4.39 16.81 21.29
CA ARG A 165 4.63 16.38 22.68
C ARG A 165 4.63 17.56 23.65
N LYS A 166 5.29 18.67 23.30
CA LYS A 166 5.31 19.89 24.14
C LYS A 166 3.90 20.45 24.32
N GLU A 167 3.09 20.50 23.27
CA GLU A 167 1.70 20.97 23.32
C GLU A 167 0.84 20.11 24.24
N MET A 168 1.13 18.81 24.33
CA MET A 168 0.48 17.86 25.23
C MET A 168 1.06 17.83 26.65
N ASN A 169 2.01 18.74 26.99
CA ASN A 169 2.77 18.74 28.24
C ASN A 169 3.50 17.40 28.51
N GLU A 170 3.89 16.66 27.47
CA GLU A 170 4.68 15.44 27.59
C GLU A 170 6.18 15.76 27.74
N THR A 171 6.91 14.89 28.46
CA THR A 171 8.35 15.07 28.67
C THR A 171 9.16 14.79 27.40
N LEU A 172 10.22 15.57 27.23
CA LEU A 172 11.26 15.36 26.22
C LEU A 172 12.58 14.83 26.82
N ASP A 173 12.62 14.65 28.14
CA ASP A 173 13.80 14.16 28.84
C ASP A 173 13.86 12.64 28.79
N GLU A 174 14.92 12.10 28.19
CA GLU A 174 15.17 10.65 28.11
C GLU A 174 15.23 9.98 29.49
N LYS A 175 15.69 10.70 30.52
CA LYS A 175 15.70 10.16 31.89
C LYS A 175 14.29 9.97 32.43
N SER A 176 13.35 10.76 31.94
CA SER A 176 11.93 10.73 32.32
C SER A 176 11.12 9.79 31.43
N ASP A 177 11.51 9.63 30.15
CA ASP A 177 10.92 8.67 29.21
C ASP A 177 12.03 7.92 28.43
N PRO A 178 12.39 6.68 28.85
CA PRO A 178 13.46 5.93 28.23
C PRO A 178 13.14 5.47 26.78
N ARG A 179 11.89 5.59 26.32
CA ARG A 179 11.50 5.22 24.96
C ARG A 179 11.67 6.36 23.97
N ILE A 180 11.97 7.58 24.42
CA ILE A 180 11.96 8.76 23.57
C ILE A 180 12.93 8.64 22.38
N LEU A 181 14.16 8.18 22.62
CA LEU A 181 15.15 8.00 21.55
C LEU A 181 14.73 6.92 20.57
N SER A 182 14.23 5.77 21.06
CA SER A 182 13.75 4.70 20.19
C SER A 182 12.54 5.13 19.35
N THR A 183 11.68 5.98 19.90
CA THR A 183 10.51 6.54 19.21
C THR A 183 10.94 7.54 18.15
N MET A 184 11.88 8.43 18.48
CA MET A 184 12.50 9.36 17.53
C MET A 184 13.16 8.61 16.36
N GLN A 185 13.97 7.58 16.64
CA GLN A 185 14.60 6.74 15.61
C GLN A 185 13.56 6.04 14.73
N SER A 186 12.45 5.60 15.32
CA SER A 186 11.34 5.02 14.55
C SER A 186 10.69 6.05 13.63
N HIS A 187 10.52 7.30 14.05
CA HIS A 187 10.00 8.37 13.21
C HIS A 187 10.96 8.71 12.06
N MET A 188 12.26 8.81 12.34
CA MET A 188 13.28 9.02 11.30
C MET A 188 13.24 7.90 10.25
N ARG A 189 13.29 6.64 10.69
CA ARG A 189 13.31 5.49 9.77
C ARG A 189 12.04 5.41 8.91
N LEU A 190 10.86 5.55 9.51
CA LEU A 190 9.60 5.41 8.78
C LEU A 190 9.31 6.60 7.87
N SER A 191 9.72 7.82 8.25
CA SER A 191 9.62 8.98 7.35
C SER A 191 10.63 8.89 6.20
N GLY A 192 11.85 8.42 6.44
CA GLY A 192 12.82 8.15 5.37
C GLY A 192 12.29 7.13 4.36
N GLN A 193 11.72 6.02 4.86
CA GLN A 193 11.10 5.01 4.00
C GLN A 193 9.87 5.54 3.23
N LEU A 194 9.10 6.48 3.81
CA LEU A 194 8.01 7.16 3.11
C LEU A 194 8.53 8.09 1.99
N HIS A 195 9.62 8.80 2.25
CA HIS A 195 10.29 9.59 1.21
C HIS A 195 10.79 8.69 0.08
N HIS A 196 11.41 7.56 0.41
CA HIS A 196 11.89 6.58 -0.55
C HIS A 196 10.77 6.02 -1.42
N ILE A 197 9.66 5.53 -0.85
CA ILE A 197 8.57 4.94 -1.64
C ILE A 197 7.93 5.97 -2.59
N VAL A 198 7.79 7.23 -2.16
CA VAL A 198 7.25 8.31 -3.00
C VAL A 198 8.24 8.71 -4.09
N SER A 199 9.54 8.73 -3.80
CA SER A 199 10.58 9.03 -4.80
C SER A 199 10.61 7.95 -5.87
N ARG A 200 10.62 6.67 -5.47
CA ARG A 200 10.57 5.53 -6.40
C ARG A 200 9.32 5.54 -7.28
N TRP A 201 8.16 5.87 -6.71
CA TRP A 201 6.91 6.01 -7.46
C TRP A 201 7.00 7.05 -8.59
N LEU A 202 7.75 8.14 -8.37
CA LEU A 202 7.83 9.24 -9.34
C LEU A 202 9.02 9.14 -10.30
N GLU A 203 10.01 8.31 -9.98
CA GLU A 203 11.18 8.08 -10.81
C GLU A 203 10.96 7.01 -11.89
N ASP A 204 9.99 6.13 -11.69
CA ASP A 204 9.79 4.93 -12.49
C ASP A 204 8.37 4.88 -13.04
N ASP A 205 8.23 5.16 -14.34
CA ASP A 205 6.93 5.22 -15.03
C ASP A 205 6.19 3.88 -15.06
N ASP A 206 6.84 2.76 -14.70
CA ASP A 206 6.18 1.46 -14.54
C ASP A 206 5.59 1.26 -13.13
N LEU A 207 5.95 2.10 -12.16
CA LEU A 207 5.50 1.96 -10.78
C LEU A 207 4.21 2.75 -10.50
N ARG A 208 3.31 2.10 -9.77
CA ARG A 208 1.99 2.60 -9.43
C ARG A 208 1.77 2.47 -7.92
N LEU A 209 1.18 3.49 -7.32
CA LEU A 209 0.93 3.50 -5.88
C LEU A 209 -0.46 2.93 -5.59
N ILE A 210 -0.51 2.07 -4.56
CA ILE A 210 -1.75 1.59 -3.98
C ILE A 210 -1.83 2.00 -2.53
N ILE A 211 -2.98 2.51 -2.15
CA ILE A 211 -3.22 3.10 -0.84
C ILE A 211 -4.38 2.39 -0.17
N GLY A 212 -4.18 2.01 1.08
CA GLY A 212 -5.21 1.39 1.89
C GLY A 212 -4.80 1.22 3.35
N GLY A 213 -5.62 0.54 4.13
CA GLY A 213 -5.38 0.33 5.55
C GLY A 213 -6.25 -0.78 6.10
N GLU A 214 -5.92 -1.27 7.29
CA GLU A 214 -6.59 -2.44 7.89
C GLU A 214 -8.10 -2.25 8.10
N HIS A 215 -8.52 -1.02 8.35
CA HIS A 215 -9.93 -0.66 8.58
C HIS A 215 -10.65 -0.18 7.31
N ILE A 216 -9.91 0.07 6.22
CA ILE A 216 -10.47 0.48 4.94
C ILE A 216 -11.01 -0.76 4.24
N SER A 217 -12.30 -0.72 3.89
CA SER A 217 -12.93 -1.79 3.13
C SER A 217 -12.23 -1.95 1.78
N PHE A 218 -12.06 -3.19 1.29
CA PHE A 218 -11.27 -3.47 0.08
C PHE A 218 -11.76 -2.71 -1.15
N GLU A 219 -13.04 -2.39 -1.21
CA GLU A 219 -13.67 -1.60 -2.26
C GLU A 219 -13.07 -0.19 -2.38
N ASN A 220 -12.61 0.37 -1.26
CA ASN A 220 -12.09 1.72 -1.11
C ASN A 220 -10.56 1.79 -1.11
N TRP A 221 -9.87 0.65 -1.25
CA TRP A 221 -8.45 0.68 -1.60
C TRP A 221 -8.31 1.30 -2.99
N THR A 222 -7.27 2.11 -3.19
CA THR A 222 -7.08 2.81 -4.47
C THR A 222 -5.82 2.33 -5.18
N PHE A 223 -5.91 2.19 -6.50
CA PHE A 223 -4.79 2.01 -7.42
C PHE A 223 -4.66 3.30 -8.23
N GLU A 224 -3.59 4.07 -8.04
CA GLU A 224 -3.45 5.40 -8.67
C GLU A 224 -4.70 6.29 -8.56
N ASN A 225 -5.30 6.31 -7.36
CA ASN A 225 -6.51 7.07 -7.06
C ASN A 225 -7.80 6.51 -7.68
N VAL A 226 -7.75 5.36 -8.36
CA VAL A 226 -8.93 4.62 -8.82
C VAL A 226 -9.31 3.59 -7.77
N PRO A 227 -10.49 3.69 -7.14
CA PRO A 227 -10.96 2.71 -6.17
C PRO A 227 -11.12 1.31 -6.78
N PHE A 228 -10.81 0.27 -6.02
CA PHE A 228 -10.85 -1.12 -6.50
C PHE A 228 -12.22 -1.54 -7.02
N HIS A 229 -13.31 -1.03 -6.43
CA HIS A 229 -14.65 -1.33 -6.93
C HIS A 229 -14.86 -0.85 -8.38
N GLN A 230 -14.18 0.21 -8.80
CA GLN A 230 -14.22 0.70 -10.18
C GLN A 230 -13.36 -0.18 -11.09
N ILE A 231 -12.23 -0.68 -10.59
CA ILE A 231 -11.34 -1.57 -11.35
C ILE A 231 -12.05 -2.89 -11.66
N ILE A 232 -12.74 -3.48 -10.67
CA ILE A 232 -13.52 -4.70 -10.87
C ILE A 232 -14.63 -4.53 -11.92
N THR A 233 -15.21 -3.33 -12.02
CA THR A 233 -16.36 -3.07 -12.90
C THR A 233 -15.97 -2.52 -14.29
N HIS A 234 -14.85 -1.80 -14.40
CA HIS A 234 -14.45 -1.10 -15.63
C HIS A 234 -13.10 -1.56 -16.20
N GLY A 235 -12.34 -2.37 -15.46
CA GLY A 235 -11.00 -2.81 -15.84
C GLY A 235 -9.88 -2.00 -15.20
N LEU A 236 -8.63 -2.37 -15.49
CA LEU A 236 -7.44 -1.62 -15.05
C LEU A 236 -7.41 -0.21 -15.68
N PRO A 237 -6.90 0.80 -14.96
CA PRO A 237 -6.77 2.18 -15.45
C PRO A 237 -5.75 2.36 -16.57
#